data_AF-A0A6P8RDV0-F1
#
_entry.id   AF-A0A6P8RDV0-F1
#
_cell.length_a   1.000
_cell.length_b   1.000
_cell.length_c   1.000
_cell.angle_alpha   90.00
_cell.angle_beta   90.00
_cell.angle_gamma   90.00
#
_symmetry.space_group_name_H-M   'P 1'
#
loop_
_entity.id
_entity.type
_entity.pdbx_description
1 polymer ?
#
loop_
_entity_poly.entity_id
_entity_poly.type
_entity_poly.pdbx_seq_one_letter_code
_entity_poly.pdbx_strand_id
1 'polypeptide(L)'
;MASAKTIFTLPAQSFCCSRKSNLRSASEFTAIPFCVEFQRLLRQKKPDIIIPGISVQDLLYIVVALYDVYLPNIGVEDLQACICARGAKTTVLIRDELEVVDEYKQKASDNGKSDCSTTIVENFFIKKEEKEKSWMLSAIFSDSESSDEDNEIESIKEDKERFNTDMKKFITCVQERRKQRNQMQDTGASISPQSIGIESRIVAAMTFQRSVLKSKEVVVRLLLLSTRKRYQHSGAGHYMVELLKDPSFVGAYDAILTHADQDAVTFFKHCDFNDDVLLNSKFREFEEEWTYTTTMSFFPPFNMGKKHFMDIKDIEVEMEFWKTKSLAAYQTQTILMNKMFLEIKTLRKQSHNQ
;
A
#
# COMPACT_ATOMS: atom_id res chain seq x y z
N MET A 1 6.51 -16.54 19.34
CA MET A 1 7.46 -15.44 19.10
C MET A 1 8.20 -15.74 17.80
N ALA A 2 7.73 -15.22 16.66
CA ALA A 2 8.43 -15.40 15.40
C ALA A 2 9.75 -14.62 15.43
N SER A 3 10.83 -15.30 15.05
CA SER A 3 12.21 -14.83 15.02
C SER A 3 12.36 -13.44 14.39
N ALA A 4 13.27 -12.64 14.95
CA ALA A 4 13.66 -11.28 14.56
C ALA A 4 14.37 -11.20 13.19
N LYS A 5 13.88 -11.90 12.17
CA LYS A 5 14.41 -11.80 10.81
C LYS A 5 14.02 -10.46 10.19
N THR A 6 14.98 -9.82 9.54
CA THR A 6 14.79 -8.56 8.77
C THR A 6 14.00 -8.77 7.50
N ILE A 7 13.97 -10.01 7.04
CA ILE A 7 13.36 -10.43 5.79
C ILE A 7 12.67 -11.77 6.02
N PHE A 8 11.48 -11.92 5.45
CA PHE A 8 10.89 -13.24 5.29
C PHE A 8 10.06 -13.29 4.01
N THR A 9 10.04 -14.48 3.41
CA THR A 9 9.35 -14.78 2.16
C THR A 9 8.16 -15.67 2.43
N LEU A 10 7.09 -15.44 1.67
CA LEU A 10 5.89 -16.26 1.68
C LEU A 10 5.83 -17.09 0.38
N PRO A 11 5.02 -18.17 0.34
CA PRO A 11 4.85 -18.95 -0.88
C PRO A 11 4.37 -18.09 -2.05
N ALA A 12 4.75 -18.49 -3.27
CA ALA A 12 4.30 -17.85 -4.49
C ALA A 12 2.77 -17.96 -4.63
N GLN A 13 2.14 -16.88 -5.06
CA GLN A 13 0.72 -16.81 -5.31
C GLN A 13 0.47 -16.56 -6.81
N SER A 14 -0.52 -17.25 -7.37
CA SER A 14 -0.96 -17.06 -8.76
C SER A 14 -2.12 -16.07 -8.83
N PHE A 15 -2.12 -15.24 -9.86
CA PHE A 15 -3.08 -14.18 -10.12
C PHE A 15 -3.53 -14.22 -11.58
N CYS A 16 -4.77 -13.80 -11.85
CA CYS A 16 -5.29 -13.68 -13.21
C CYS A 16 -5.42 -12.21 -13.57
N CYS A 17 -4.75 -11.76 -14.63
CA CYS A 17 -4.91 -10.42 -15.16
C CYS A 17 -5.88 -10.43 -16.36
N SER A 18 -7.08 -9.88 -16.19
CA SER A 18 -8.00 -9.62 -17.30
C SER A 18 -7.72 -8.24 -17.89
N ARG A 19 -7.10 -8.18 -19.07
CA ARG A 19 -6.99 -6.91 -19.81
C ARG A 19 -8.34 -6.61 -20.46
N LYS A 20 -8.86 -5.38 -20.27
CA LYS A 20 -10.15 -4.91 -20.82
C LYS A 20 -10.21 -4.81 -22.35
N SER A 21 -9.21 -5.29 -23.09
CA SER A 21 -9.30 -5.39 -24.55
C SER A 21 -9.97 -6.71 -24.92
N ASN A 22 -11.20 -6.63 -25.40
CA ASN A 22 -11.94 -7.73 -26.01
C ASN A 22 -11.00 -8.56 -26.90
N LEU A 23 -10.91 -9.87 -26.65
CA LEU A 23 -10.15 -10.92 -27.37
C LEU A 23 -8.80 -11.45 -26.82
N ARG A 24 -8.23 -10.97 -25.71
CA ARG A 24 -7.06 -11.67 -25.11
C ARG A 24 -7.47 -12.52 -23.90
N SER A 25 -7.08 -13.80 -23.90
CA SER A 25 -7.23 -14.70 -22.75
C SER A 25 -6.63 -14.05 -21.50
N ALA A 26 -7.25 -14.29 -20.34
CA ALA A 26 -6.72 -13.84 -19.07
C ALA A 26 -5.27 -14.35 -18.93
N SER A 27 -4.31 -13.44 -18.76
CA SER A 27 -2.91 -13.83 -18.58
C SER A 27 -2.70 -14.13 -17.10
N GLU A 28 -2.42 -15.39 -16.78
CA GLU A 28 -2.02 -15.79 -15.44
C GLU A 28 -0.59 -15.34 -15.17
N PHE A 29 -0.32 -14.90 -13.94
CA PHE A 29 1.02 -14.58 -13.49
C PHE A 29 1.27 -15.02 -12.05
N THR A 30 2.51 -15.36 -11.73
CA THR A 30 2.91 -15.73 -10.38
C THR A 30 3.72 -14.61 -9.73
N ALA A 31 3.49 -14.35 -8.45
CA ALA A 31 4.28 -13.38 -7.70
C ALA A 31 4.53 -13.85 -6.26
N ILE A 32 5.70 -13.49 -5.76
CA ILE A 32 6.20 -13.87 -4.44
C ILE A 32 6.17 -12.64 -3.52
N PRO A 33 5.60 -12.73 -2.32
CA PRO A 33 5.64 -11.64 -1.34
C PRO A 33 6.95 -11.65 -0.57
N PHE A 34 7.64 -10.52 -0.56
CA PHE A 34 8.84 -10.27 0.25
C PHE A 34 8.52 -9.22 1.31
N CYS A 35 8.63 -9.57 2.59
CA CYS A 35 8.49 -8.60 3.67
C CYS A 35 9.87 -8.08 4.09
N VAL A 36 10.03 -6.76 4.11
CA VAL A 36 11.30 -6.05 4.20
C VAL A 36 11.21 -4.92 5.22
N GLU A 37 12.21 -4.81 6.09
CA GLU A 37 12.37 -3.66 7.00
C GLU A 37 13.53 -2.76 6.55
N PHE A 38 13.22 -1.79 5.67
CA PHE A 38 14.23 -0.94 5.01
C PHE A 38 15.12 -0.20 6.01
N GLN A 39 14.55 0.34 7.10
CA GLN A 39 15.33 1.06 8.10
C GLN A 39 16.46 0.21 8.68
N ARG A 40 16.20 -1.08 8.94
CA ARG A 40 17.20 -2.00 9.49
C ARG A 40 18.22 -2.41 8.43
N LEU A 41 17.77 -2.69 7.21
CA LEU A 41 18.65 -3.13 6.11
C LEU A 41 19.62 -2.05 5.65
N LEU A 42 19.16 -0.80 5.52
CA LEU A 42 20.02 0.31 5.11
C LEU A 42 21.09 0.66 6.15
N ARG A 43 20.89 0.27 7.41
CA ARG A 43 21.87 0.45 8.50
C ARG A 43 22.87 -0.70 8.62
N GLN A 44 22.63 -1.83 7.95
CA GLN A 44 23.54 -2.96 7.98
C GLN A 44 24.76 -2.70 7.07
N LYS A 45 25.96 -3.04 7.57
CA LYS A 45 27.21 -2.93 6.79
C LYS A 45 27.28 -3.93 5.63
N LYS A 46 26.54 -5.04 5.73
CA LYS A 46 26.35 -6.04 4.67
C LYS A 46 24.86 -6.37 4.64
N PRO A 47 24.08 -5.76 3.75
CA PRO A 47 22.67 -6.11 3.62
C PRO A 47 22.55 -7.54 3.12
N ASP A 48 21.65 -8.30 3.73
CA ASP A 48 21.27 -9.61 3.20
C ASP A 48 20.70 -9.44 1.78
N ILE A 49 21.10 -10.30 0.85
CA ILE A 49 20.56 -10.31 -0.51
C ILE A 49 19.09 -10.74 -0.41
N ILE A 50 18.16 -9.78 -0.59
CA ILE A 50 16.71 -10.02 -0.53
C ILE A 50 16.26 -10.78 -1.77
N ILE A 51 16.69 -10.28 -2.93
CA ILE A 51 16.39 -10.80 -4.25
C ILE A 51 17.73 -10.87 -4.99
N PRO A 52 18.10 -12.03 -5.55
CA PRO A 52 19.34 -12.16 -6.31
C PRO A 52 19.45 -11.08 -7.39
N GLY A 53 20.57 -10.37 -7.41
CA GLY A 53 20.87 -9.35 -8.43
C GLY A 53 20.22 -7.98 -8.24
N ILE A 54 19.45 -7.75 -7.17
CA ILE A 54 18.78 -6.46 -6.93
C ILE A 54 19.31 -5.83 -5.64
N SER A 55 19.76 -4.57 -5.73
CA SER A 55 20.20 -3.85 -4.54
C SER A 55 19.01 -3.40 -3.69
N VAL A 56 19.23 -3.30 -2.37
CA VAL A 56 18.19 -2.80 -1.44
C VAL A 56 17.77 -1.36 -1.78
N GLN A 57 18.70 -0.57 -2.32
CA GLN A 57 18.44 0.80 -2.77
C GLN A 57 17.51 0.82 -3.99
N ASP A 58 17.78 -0.01 -5.01
CA ASP A 58 16.90 -0.12 -6.18
C ASP A 58 15.49 -0.58 -5.78
N LEU A 59 15.40 -1.50 -4.81
CA LEU A 59 14.12 -1.95 -4.27
C LEU A 59 13.38 -0.82 -3.51
N LEU A 60 14.11 0.03 -2.78
CA LEU A 60 13.51 1.20 -2.14
C LEU A 60 13.00 2.20 -3.19
N TYR A 61 13.83 2.51 -4.20
CA TYR A 61 13.50 3.48 -5.24
C TYR A 61 12.27 3.07 -6.04
N ILE A 62 12.17 1.79 -6.40
CA ILE A 62 11.00 1.31 -7.14
C ILE A 62 9.72 1.31 -6.30
N VAL A 63 9.81 1.04 -5.00
CA VAL A 63 8.66 1.11 -4.08
C VAL A 63 8.21 2.55 -3.91
N VAL A 64 9.15 3.49 -3.72
CA VAL A 64 8.87 4.93 -3.66
C VAL A 64 8.20 5.39 -4.95
N ALA A 65 8.75 5.01 -6.11
CA ALA A 65 8.16 5.32 -7.41
C ALA A 65 6.76 4.72 -7.56
N LEU A 66 6.53 3.50 -7.08
CA LEU A 66 5.21 2.87 -7.11
C LEU A 66 4.18 3.63 -6.28
N TYR A 67 4.58 4.16 -5.12
CA TYR A 67 3.67 4.96 -4.31
C TYR A 67 3.46 6.35 -4.90
N ASP A 68 4.52 7.04 -5.35
CA ASP A 68 4.43 8.38 -5.93
C ASP A 68 3.52 8.43 -7.17
N VAL A 69 3.60 7.42 -8.03
CA VAL A 69 2.81 7.37 -9.28
C VAL A 69 1.33 7.08 -9.03
N TYR A 70 1.00 6.36 -7.95
CA TYR A 70 -0.35 5.81 -7.77
C TYR A 70 -1.06 6.28 -6.49
N LEU A 71 -0.38 6.97 -5.58
CA LEU A 71 -0.97 7.64 -4.43
C LEU A 71 -0.96 9.15 -4.67
N PRO A 72 -2.12 9.81 -4.65
CA PRO A 72 -2.18 11.24 -4.88
C PRO A 72 -1.64 12.03 -3.68
N ASN A 73 -0.96 13.14 -3.94
CA ASN A 73 -0.65 14.20 -2.97
C ASN A 73 0.27 13.81 -1.80
N ILE A 74 1.20 12.88 -2.00
CA ILE A 74 2.25 12.56 -1.01
C ILE A 74 3.61 12.86 -1.64
N GLY A 75 4.43 13.68 -0.97
CA GLY A 75 5.78 13.98 -1.44
C GLY A 75 6.68 12.74 -1.40
N VAL A 76 7.61 12.63 -2.35
CA VAL A 76 8.61 11.54 -2.44
C VAL A 76 9.40 11.42 -1.13
N GLU A 77 9.71 12.54 -0.49
CA GLU A 77 10.43 12.61 0.78
C GLU A 77 9.61 12.02 1.93
N ASP A 78 8.31 12.34 1.99
CA ASP A 78 7.39 11.82 3.00
C ASP A 78 7.16 10.32 2.79
N LEU A 79 7.03 9.87 1.53
CA LEU A 79 6.97 8.45 1.19
C LEU A 79 8.22 7.71 1.68
N GLN A 80 9.41 8.24 1.42
CA GLN A 80 10.66 7.64 1.89
C GLN A 80 10.72 7.60 3.42
N ALA A 81 10.30 8.67 4.09
CA ALA A 81 10.25 8.75 5.54
C ALA A 81 9.29 7.71 6.13
N CYS A 82 8.11 7.53 5.54
CA CYS A 82 7.13 6.51 5.93
C CYS A 82 7.67 5.08 5.75
N ILE A 83 8.30 4.79 4.60
CA ILE A 83 8.87 3.45 4.32
C ILE A 83 10.05 3.14 5.25
N CYS A 84 10.88 4.16 5.55
CA CYS A 84 12.05 4.03 6.42
C CYS A 84 11.74 4.31 7.90
N ALA A 85 10.46 4.46 8.27
CA ALA A 85 10.06 4.76 9.63
C ALA A 85 10.39 3.61 10.58
N ARG A 86 10.55 3.93 11.87
CA ARG A 86 10.94 2.93 12.87
C ARG A 86 9.86 1.90 13.07
N GLY A 87 10.18 0.63 12.80
CA GLY A 87 9.25 -0.48 12.91
C GLY A 87 8.24 -0.57 11.76
N ALA A 88 8.38 0.27 10.72
CA ALA A 88 7.65 0.09 9.48
C ALA A 88 8.20 -1.12 8.73
N LYS A 89 7.29 -1.92 8.19
CA LYS A 89 7.58 -3.08 7.36
C LYS A 89 6.90 -2.89 6.02
N THR A 90 7.63 -3.17 4.95
CA THR A 90 7.12 -3.08 3.59
C THR A 90 7.09 -4.47 2.97
N THR A 91 5.91 -4.88 2.51
CA THR A 91 5.73 -6.09 1.73
C THR A 91 5.71 -5.71 0.27
N VAL A 92 6.56 -6.34 -0.54
CA VAL A 92 6.63 -6.11 -1.98
C VAL A 92 6.28 -7.42 -2.69
N LEU A 93 5.36 -7.33 -3.64
CA LEU A 93 4.92 -8.45 -4.47
C LEU A 93 5.68 -8.42 -5.81
N ILE A 94 6.46 -9.46 -6.07
CA ILE A 94 7.45 -9.47 -7.17
C ILE A 94 7.27 -10.73 -8.02
N ARG A 95 7.23 -10.56 -9.34
CA ARG A 95 7.17 -11.66 -10.30
C ARG A 95 8.52 -12.34 -10.50
N ASP A 96 8.45 -13.60 -10.92
CA ASP A 96 9.62 -14.31 -11.39
C ASP A 96 10.19 -13.66 -12.66
N GLU A 97 11.52 -13.67 -12.78
CA GLU A 97 12.23 -13.04 -13.89
C GLU A 97 11.93 -13.75 -15.22
N LEU A 98 11.92 -15.09 -15.20
CA LEU A 98 11.69 -15.91 -16.40
C LEU A 98 10.30 -15.69 -16.99
N GLU A 99 9.28 -15.61 -16.14
CA GLU A 99 7.90 -15.36 -16.55
C GLU A 99 7.74 -13.99 -17.25
N VAL A 100 8.49 -12.98 -16.77
CA VAL A 100 8.50 -11.65 -17.39
C VAL A 100 9.26 -11.67 -18.72
N VAL A 101 10.39 -12.38 -18.82
CA VAL A 101 11.11 -12.59 -20.10
C VAL A 101 10.16 -13.18 -21.15
N ASP A 102 9.43 -14.22 -20.79
CA ASP A 102 8.55 -14.93 -21.73
C ASP A 102 7.35 -14.06 -22.16
N GLU A 103 6.81 -13.23 -21.26
CA GLU A 103 5.78 -12.25 -21.63
C GLU A 103 6.29 -11.26 -22.68
N TYR A 104 7.53 -10.77 -22.55
CA TYR A 104 8.10 -9.85 -23.53
C TYR A 104 8.38 -10.53 -24.88
N LYS A 105 8.83 -11.80 -24.88
CA LYS A 105 8.99 -12.58 -26.13
C LYS A 105 7.67 -12.80 -26.87
N GLN A 106 6.59 -13.07 -26.13
CA GLN A 106 5.26 -13.24 -26.72
C GLN A 106 4.76 -11.94 -27.35
N LYS A 107 4.97 -10.78 -26.69
CA LYS A 107 4.61 -9.47 -27.27
C LYS A 107 5.37 -9.15 -28.55
N ALA A 108 6.65 -9.53 -28.65
CA ALA A 108 7.42 -9.35 -29.88
C ALA A 108 6.84 -10.17 -31.04
N SER A 109 6.25 -11.34 -30.76
CA SER A 109 5.63 -12.20 -31.77
C SER A 109 4.24 -11.69 -32.20
N ASP A 110 3.49 -11.05 -31.29
CA ASP A 110 2.14 -10.52 -31.53
C ASP A 110 2.11 -9.16 -32.24
N ASN A 111 3.20 -8.38 -32.16
CA ASN A 111 3.28 -7.02 -32.74
C ASN A 111 3.21 -6.97 -34.28
N GLY A 112 3.03 -8.11 -34.96
CA GLY A 112 2.64 -8.15 -36.37
C GLY A 112 1.18 -7.74 -36.64
N LYS A 113 0.33 -7.61 -35.61
CA LYS A 113 -1.10 -7.23 -35.77
C LYS A 113 -1.65 -6.50 -34.54
N SER A 114 -1.65 -5.15 -34.52
CA SER A 114 -2.72 -4.30 -33.95
C SER A 114 -2.20 -2.89 -33.65
N ASP A 115 -2.84 -1.89 -34.27
CA ASP A 115 -2.70 -0.47 -34.00
C ASP A 115 -3.12 -0.10 -32.57
N CYS A 116 -2.41 0.85 -31.98
CA CYS A 116 -2.63 1.36 -30.62
C CYS A 116 -3.60 2.54 -30.65
N SER A 117 -4.78 2.38 -30.05
CA SER A 117 -5.74 3.47 -29.83
C SER A 117 -5.59 4.02 -28.40
N THR A 118 -4.97 5.19 -28.29
CA THR A 118 -4.80 5.99 -27.07
C THR A 118 -6.15 6.53 -26.59
N THR A 119 -6.54 6.27 -25.34
CA THR A 119 -7.62 7.00 -24.67
C THR A 119 -7.01 7.90 -23.61
N ILE A 120 -6.89 9.17 -23.97
CA ILE A 120 -6.53 10.27 -23.06
C ILE A 120 -7.76 10.53 -22.18
N VAL A 121 -7.60 10.40 -20.86
CA VAL A 121 -8.56 10.93 -19.89
C VAL A 121 -7.90 12.15 -19.28
N GLU A 122 -8.40 13.34 -19.64
CA GLU A 122 -8.09 14.60 -18.96
C GLU A 122 -8.55 14.54 -17.51
N ASN A 123 -7.78 15.14 -16.58
CA ASN A 123 -8.35 16.03 -15.57
C ASN A 123 -7.30 16.84 -14.76
N PHE A 124 -7.58 18.15 -14.77
CA PHE A 124 -7.55 19.18 -13.71
C PHE A 124 -6.28 19.66 -12.98
N PHE A 125 -6.33 20.98 -12.69
CA PHE A 125 -5.30 21.90 -12.21
C PHE A 125 -4.64 21.50 -10.87
N ILE A 126 -3.32 21.28 -10.90
CA ILE A 126 -2.42 21.21 -9.73
C ILE A 126 -1.16 22.04 -10.05
N LYS A 127 -0.59 22.68 -9.02
CA LYS A 127 0.55 23.62 -9.11
C LYS A 127 1.75 23.02 -9.86
N LYS A 128 2.35 23.84 -10.71
CA LYS A 128 3.26 23.43 -11.81
C LYS A 128 4.55 22.71 -11.37
N GLU A 129 5.02 22.93 -10.14
CA GLU A 129 6.31 22.40 -9.66
C GLU A 129 6.26 20.94 -9.14
N GLU A 130 5.12 20.48 -8.59
CA GLU A 130 4.98 19.09 -8.10
C GLU A 130 4.73 18.10 -9.25
N LYS A 131 4.09 18.58 -10.33
CA LYS A 131 3.88 17.77 -11.54
C LYS A 131 5.21 17.37 -12.19
N GLU A 132 6.21 18.24 -12.14
CA GLU A 132 7.53 18.00 -12.73
C GLU A 132 8.28 16.81 -12.11
N LYS A 133 8.10 16.55 -10.81
CA LYS A 133 8.74 15.41 -10.14
C LYS A 133 7.94 14.11 -10.32
N SER A 134 6.61 14.21 -10.30
CA SER A 134 5.72 13.04 -10.42
C SER A 134 5.74 12.43 -11.83
N TRP A 135 5.86 13.23 -12.91
CA TRP A 135 6.03 12.67 -14.26
C TRP A 135 7.37 11.96 -14.45
N MET A 136 8.40 12.34 -13.68
CA MET A 136 9.73 11.73 -13.80
C MET A 136 9.72 10.27 -13.31
N LEU A 137 8.99 9.98 -12.22
CA LEU A 137 8.91 8.61 -11.67
C LEU A 137 7.92 7.73 -12.45
N SER A 138 6.92 8.32 -13.10
CA SER A 138 6.04 7.56 -14.00
C SER A 138 6.80 6.95 -15.18
N ALA A 139 7.89 7.61 -15.64
CA ALA A 139 8.76 7.10 -16.69
C ALA A 139 9.43 5.76 -16.37
N ILE A 140 9.54 5.37 -15.08
CA ILE A 140 10.10 4.08 -14.66
C ILE A 140 9.23 2.91 -15.16
N PHE A 141 7.90 3.10 -15.17
CA PHE A 141 6.94 2.06 -15.51
C PHE A 141 6.55 2.11 -16.98
N SER A 142 6.51 0.94 -17.64
CA SER A 142 6.19 0.83 -19.06
C SER A 142 4.71 1.05 -19.41
N ASP A 143 3.85 1.19 -18.41
CA ASP A 143 2.39 1.31 -18.54
C ASP A 143 1.87 2.74 -18.33
N SER A 144 2.78 3.71 -18.21
CA SER A 144 2.49 5.13 -17.95
C SER A 144 2.91 6.05 -19.11
N GLU A 145 2.90 5.58 -20.35
CA GLU A 145 3.41 6.31 -21.53
C GLU A 145 2.76 7.70 -21.71
N SER A 146 3.56 8.75 -21.49
CA SER A 146 3.42 10.05 -22.17
C SER A 146 4.68 10.28 -23.00
N SER A 147 4.50 10.79 -24.21
CA SER A 147 5.53 11.00 -25.22
C SER A 147 6.80 11.66 -24.69
N ASP A 148 7.94 11.15 -25.13
CA ASP A 148 9.29 11.61 -24.81
C ASP A 148 9.44 13.13 -24.97
N GLU A 149 9.73 13.83 -23.87
CA GLU A 149 10.41 15.12 -23.91
C GLU A 149 11.59 15.07 -22.93
N ASP A 150 12.80 15.12 -23.51
CA ASP A 150 14.07 15.23 -22.80
C ASP A 150 14.09 16.53 -21.97
N ASN A 151 14.11 16.42 -20.64
CA ASN A 151 14.28 17.57 -19.76
C ASN A 151 15.56 17.41 -18.93
N GLU A 152 16.59 18.19 -19.28
CA GLU A 152 17.77 18.45 -18.44
C GLU A 152 17.39 19.39 -17.29
N ILE A 153 17.61 18.99 -16.02
CA ILE A 153 17.45 19.91 -14.88
C ILE A 153 18.52 19.71 -13.78
N GLU A 154 19.24 20.81 -13.52
CA GLU A 154 20.20 21.05 -12.44
C GLU A 154 19.58 20.98 -11.04
N SER A 155 20.36 20.59 -10.02
CA SER A 155 19.89 20.46 -8.63
C SER A 155 20.79 21.22 -7.64
N ILE A 156 20.18 21.83 -6.61
CA ILE A 156 20.87 22.44 -5.45
C ILE A 156 20.38 21.81 -4.12
N LYS A 157 21.35 21.41 -3.29
CA LYS A 157 21.47 21.29 -1.80
C LYS A 157 21.93 19.91 -1.30
N GLU A 158 23.08 19.93 -0.62
CA GLU A 158 24.16 18.91 -0.62
C GLU A 158 23.93 17.59 0.15
N ASP A 159 22.96 17.48 1.07
CA ASP A 159 22.60 16.18 1.68
C ASP A 159 21.34 15.54 1.03
N LYS A 160 20.56 16.36 0.33
CA LYS A 160 19.39 15.99 -0.48
C LYS A 160 19.80 15.54 -1.88
N GLU A 161 20.99 15.97 -2.31
CA GLU A 161 21.60 15.62 -3.58
C GLU A 161 21.90 14.13 -3.69
N ARG A 162 22.33 13.43 -2.63
CA ARG A 162 22.70 12.00 -2.76
C ARG A 162 21.53 11.11 -3.16
N PHE A 163 20.41 11.19 -2.42
CA PHE A 163 19.21 10.41 -2.74
C PHE A 163 18.67 10.77 -4.12
N ASN A 164 18.55 12.07 -4.44
CA ASN A 164 18.07 12.51 -5.74
C ASN A 164 19.01 12.12 -6.88
N THR A 165 20.33 12.16 -6.66
CA THR A 165 21.34 11.75 -7.65
C THR A 165 21.28 10.25 -7.88
N ASP A 166 21.18 9.44 -6.82
CA ASP A 166 21.11 7.99 -6.94
C ASP A 166 19.76 7.53 -7.53
N MET A 167 18.66 8.21 -7.19
CA MET A 167 17.36 8.04 -7.86
C MET A 167 17.45 8.40 -9.35
N LYS A 168 18.08 9.53 -9.70
CA LYS A 168 18.32 9.93 -11.11
C LYS A 168 19.11 8.85 -11.86
N LYS A 169 20.21 8.34 -11.27
CA LYS A 169 20.99 7.23 -11.85
C LYS A 169 20.12 5.99 -12.05
N PHE A 170 19.30 5.63 -11.06
CA PHE A 170 18.38 4.49 -11.16
C PHE A 170 17.42 4.66 -12.35
N ILE A 171 16.83 5.84 -12.51
CA ILE A 171 15.95 6.17 -13.64
C ILE A 171 16.69 6.04 -14.98
N THR A 172 17.90 6.59 -15.08
CA THR A 172 18.72 6.46 -16.30
C THR A 172 19.02 4.99 -16.63
N CYS A 173 19.37 4.17 -15.64
CA CYS A 173 19.59 2.73 -15.84
C CYS A 173 18.31 2.00 -16.28
N VAL A 174 17.13 2.38 -15.75
CA VAL A 174 15.84 1.84 -16.20
C VAL A 174 15.57 2.21 -17.66
N GLN A 175 15.84 3.46 -18.04
CA GLN A 175 15.66 3.95 -19.41
C GLN A 175 16.62 3.25 -20.39
N GLU A 176 17.88 3.03 -20.00
CA GLU A 176 18.86 2.27 -20.78
C GLU A 176 18.40 0.82 -21.01
N ARG A 177 17.95 0.13 -19.94
CA ARG A 177 17.37 -1.22 -20.07
C ARG A 177 16.16 -1.23 -21.00
N ARG A 178 15.31 -0.21 -20.94
CA ARG A 178 14.17 -0.07 -21.86
C ARG A 178 14.62 0.13 -23.30
N LYS A 179 15.58 1.02 -23.57
CA LYS A 179 16.16 1.23 -24.91
C LYS A 179 16.76 -0.06 -25.48
N GLN A 180 17.50 -0.80 -24.66
CA GLN A 180 18.04 -2.11 -25.04
C GLN A 180 16.93 -3.11 -25.40
N ARG A 181 15.86 -3.18 -24.61
CA ARG A 181 14.71 -4.06 -24.91
C ARG A 181 14.01 -3.68 -26.22
N ASN A 182 13.80 -2.39 -26.47
CA ASN A 182 13.18 -1.91 -27.70
C ASN A 182 14.06 -2.25 -28.93
N GLN A 183 15.36 -2.00 -28.85
CA GLN A 183 16.31 -2.36 -29.91
C GLN A 183 16.37 -3.87 -30.17
N MET A 184 16.33 -4.70 -29.12
CA MET A 184 16.29 -6.16 -29.26
C MET A 184 14.98 -6.64 -29.89
N GLN A 185 13.87 -5.96 -29.58
CA GLN A 185 12.57 -6.25 -30.17
C GLN A 185 12.53 -5.90 -31.67
N ASP A 186 13.10 -4.76 -32.06
CA ASP A 186 13.18 -4.33 -33.47
C ASP A 186 14.10 -5.22 -34.31
N THR A 187 15.17 -5.74 -33.70
CA THR A 187 16.14 -6.63 -34.36
C THR A 187 15.74 -8.12 -34.33
N GLY A 188 14.64 -8.46 -33.67
CA GLY A 188 14.19 -9.85 -33.49
C GLY A 188 15.12 -10.71 -32.62
N ALA A 189 16.02 -10.08 -31.86
CA ALA A 189 16.95 -10.76 -30.97
C ALA A 189 16.25 -11.20 -29.68
N SER A 190 16.66 -12.35 -29.11
CA SER A 190 16.12 -12.81 -27.84
C SER A 190 16.47 -11.85 -26.70
N ILE A 191 15.44 -11.41 -25.96
CA ILE A 191 15.58 -10.52 -24.81
C ILE A 191 16.42 -11.20 -23.72
N SER A 192 17.54 -10.58 -23.35
CA SER A 192 18.40 -11.05 -22.28
C SER A 192 17.76 -10.81 -20.90
N PRO A 193 17.82 -11.75 -19.94
CA PRO A 193 17.32 -11.55 -18.57
C PRO A 193 17.91 -10.31 -17.89
N GLN A 194 19.18 -9.98 -18.17
CA GLN A 194 19.88 -8.79 -17.63
C GLN A 194 19.23 -7.46 -18.03
N SER A 195 18.43 -7.46 -19.10
CA SER A 195 17.68 -6.28 -19.54
C SER A 195 16.38 -6.06 -18.75
N ILE A 196 15.99 -6.99 -17.86
CA ILE A 196 14.77 -6.94 -17.05
C ILE A 196 15.12 -6.56 -15.63
N GLY A 197 14.93 -5.29 -15.28
CA GLY A 197 15.11 -4.83 -13.91
C GLY A 197 13.85 -5.00 -13.05
N ILE A 198 13.98 -4.61 -11.78
CA ILE A 198 12.90 -4.67 -10.80
C ILE A 198 11.65 -3.88 -11.26
N GLU A 199 11.84 -2.84 -12.08
CA GLU A 199 10.77 -2.02 -12.63
C GLU A 199 9.76 -2.82 -13.46
N SER A 200 10.18 -3.94 -14.03
CA SER A 200 9.32 -4.80 -14.85
C SER A 200 8.67 -5.92 -14.03
N ARG A 201 9.23 -6.22 -12.85
CA ARG A 201 8.85 -7.36 -12.01
C ARG A 201 7.93 -6.99 -10.84
N ILE A 202 7.97 -5.75 -10.37
CA ILE A 202 7.13 -5.30 -9.26
C ILE A 202 5.63 -5.27 -9.65
N VAL A 203 4.79 -5.78 -8.76
CA VAL A 203 3.33 -5.88 -8.93
C VAL A 203 2.61 -4.90 -8.00
N ALA A 204 2.90 -5.01 -6.70
CA ALA A 204 2.26 -4.25 -5.65
C ALA A 204 3.22 -4.05 -4.47
N ALA A 205 2.98 -3.03 -3.66
CA ALA A 205 3.67 -2.84 -2.40
C ALA A 205 2.68 -2.39 -1.32
N MET A 206 2.96 -2.80 -0.08
CA MET A 206 2.20 -2.42 1.11
C MET A 206 3.15 -2.11 2.25
N THR A 207 3.07 -0.91 2.83
CA THR A 207 3.84 -0.51 4.00
C THR A 207 2.92 -0.43 5.21
N PHE A 208 3.27 -1.13 6.28
CA PHE A 208 2.49 -1.16 7.51
C PHE A 208 3.39 -1.03 8.75
N GLN A 209 2.79 -0.62 9.87
CA GLN A 209 3.48 -0.47 11.15
C GLN A 209 2.61 -1.00 12.27
N ARG A 210 3.23 -1.73 13.21
CA ARG A 210 2.55 -2.22 14.41
C ARG A 210 2.78 -1.24 15.56
N SER A 211 1.69 -0.76 16.15
CA SER A 211 1.67 0.20 17.25
C SER A 211 0.88 -0.33 18.43
N VAL A 212 1.13 0.20 19.62
CA VAL A 212 0.36 -0.12 20.83
C VAL A 212 -0.27 1.18 21.33
N LEU A 213 -1.59 1.19 21.43
CA LEU A 213 -2.37 2.33 21.92
C LEU A 213 -2.10 2.55 23.42
N LYS A 214 -2.46 3.75 23.92
CA LYS A 214 -2.49 4.03 25.37
C LYS A 214 -3.44 3.09 26.14
N SER A 215 -4.48 2.58 25.47
CA SER A 215 -5.40 1.56 25.98
C SER A 215 -4.77 0.17 26.14
N LYS A 216 -3.52 -0.02 25.69
CA LYS A 216 -2.78 -1.29 25.56
C LYS A 216 -3.26 -2.21 24.44
N GLU A 217 -4.20 -1.76 23.61
CA GLU A 217 -4.58 -2.47 22.40
C GLU A 217 -3.46 -2.38 21.35
N VAL A 218 -3.24 -3.47 20.62
CA VAL A 218 -2.28 -3.57 19.53
C VAL A 218 -2.98 -3.27 18.21
N VAL A 219 -2.52 -2.23 17.52
CA VAL A 219 -3.09 -1.81 16.24
C VAL A 219 -2.05 -1.97 15.14
N VAL A 220 -2.44 -2.58 14.03
CA VAL A 220 -1.63 -2.63 12.81
C VAL A 220 -2.10 -1.52 11.89
N ARG A 221 -1.24 -0.54 11.63
CA ARG A 221 -1.54 0.60 10.75
C ARG A 221 -1.04 0.29 9.36
N LEU A 222 -1.96 0.25 8.40
CA LEU A 222 -1.64 0.26 6.97
C LEU A 222 -1.35 1.72 6.58
N LEU A 223 -0.09 2.01 6.26
CA LEU A 223 0.36 3.36 5.93
C LEU A 223 0.23 3.65 4.43
N LEU A 224 0.70 2.73 3.59
CA LEU A 224 0.72 2.89 2.14
C LEU A 224 0.34 1.56 1.49
N LEU A 225 -0.50 1.60 0.46
CA LEU A 225 -0.85 0.44 -0.37
C LEU A 225 -0.96 0.90 -1.82
N SER A 226 -0.22 0.25 -2.71
CA SER A 226 -0.31 0.54 -4.14
C SER A 226 -0.15 -0.72 -4.97
N THR A 227 -0.92 -0.79 -6.06
CA THR A 227 -0.82 -1.83 -7.08
C THR A 227 -0.57 -1.15 -8.41
N ARG A 228 0.43 -1.62 -9.14
CA ARG A 228 0.79 -1.07 -10.45
C ARG A 228 -0.38 -1.19 -11.41
N LYS A 229 -0.61 -0.16 -12.23
CA LYS A 229 -1.80 -0.02 -13.11
C LYS A 229 -2.09 -1.26 -13.93
N ARG A 230 -1.07 -1.83 -14.58
CA ARG A 230 -1.20 -3.06 -15.39
C ARG A 230 -1.68 -4.31 -14.63
N TYR A 231 -1.62 -4.31 -13.29
CA TYR A 231 -2.06 -5.41 -12.43
C TYR A 231 -3.26 -5.04 -11.54
N GLN A 232 -3.85 -3.86 -11.73
CA GLN A 232 -5.10 -3.52 -11.05
C GLN A 232 -6.21 -4.47 -11.48
N HIS A 233 -7.15 -4.75 -10.57
CA HIS A 233 -8.22 -5.74 -10.74
C HIS A 233 -7.76 -7.21 -10.92
N SER A 234 -6.49 -7.54 -10.69
CA SER A 234 -5.99 -8.93 -10.67
C SER A 234 -6.16 -9.65 -9.33
N GLY A 235 -6.66 -8.95 -8.31
CA GLY A 235 -6.71 -9.44 -6.93
C GLY A 235 -5.43 -9.19 -6.11
N ALA A 236 -4.35 -8.68 -6.72
CA ALA A 236 -3.09 -8.41 -6.02
C ALA A 236 -3.26 -7.50 -4.79
N GLY A 237 -3.97 -6.37 -4.92
CA GLY A 237 -4.22 -5.46 -3.78
C GLY A 237 -5.03 -6.11 -2.66
N HIS A 238 -6.07 -6.87 -3.01
CA HIS A 238 -6.89 -7.61 -2.05
C HIS A 238 -6.04 -8.66 -1.31
N TYR A 239 -5.21 -9.41 -2.03
CA TYR A 239 -4.28 -10.38 -1.44
C TYR A 239 -3.30 -9.73 -0.44
N MET A 240 -2.78 -8.53 -0.72
CA MET A 240 -1.91 -7.82 0.22
C MET A 240 -2.64 -7.47 1.53
N VAL A 241 -3.92 -7.08 1.45
CA VAL A 241 -4.75 -6.82 2.63
C VAL A 241 -5.07 -8.12 3.39
N GLU A 242 -5.35 -9.21 2.69
CA GLU A 242 -5.56 -10.53 3.31
C GLU A 242 -4.30 -11.03 4.04
N LEU A 243 -3.11 -10.81 3.47
CA LEU A 243 -1.85 -11.06 4.18
C LEU A 243 -1.75 -10.24 5.47
N LEU A 244 -2.18 -8.98 5.44
CA LEU A 244 -2.17 -8.13 6.63
C LEU A 244 -3.15 -8.62 7.71
N LYS A 245 -4.26 -9.26 7.31
CA LYS A 245 -5.23 -9.87 8.21
C LYS A 245 -4.75 -11.17 8.86
N ASP A 246 -3.71 -11.82 8.34
CA ASP A 246 -3.19 -13.07 8.92
C ASP A 246 -2.34 -12.78 10.18
N PRO A 247 -2.75 -13.24 11.39
CA PRO A 247 -1.97 -13.05 12.61
C PRO A 247 -0.62 -13.79 12.57
N SER A 248 -0.49 -14.81 11.72
CA SER A 248 0.78 -15.51 11.50
C SER A 248 1.81 -14.60 10.80
N PHE A 249 1.33 -13.63 10.02
CA PHE A 249 2.14 -12.67 9.28
C PHE A 249 2.48 -11.43 10.11
N VAL A 250 1.48 -10.75 10.67
CA VAL A 250 1.67 -9.49 11.43
C VAL A 250 1.85 -9.68 12.95
N GLY A 251 1.58 -10.88 13.47
CA GLY A 251 1.44 -11.15 14.90
C GLY A 251 0.03 -10.88 15.41
N ALA A 252 -0.26 -11.20 16.67
CA ALA A 252 -1.57 -10.87 17.25
C ALA A 252 -1.80 -9.35 17.30
N TYR A 253 -3.02 -8.94 16.92
CA TYR A 253 -3.49 -7.56 16.87
C TYR A 253 -4.98 -7.50 17.24
N ASP A 254 -5.42 -6.32 17.68
CA ASP A 254 -6.81 -6.04 18.07
C ASP A 254 -7.58 -5.30 16.97
N ALA A 255 -6.88 -4.53 16.13
CA ALA A 255 -7.46 -3.90 14.95
C ALA A 255 -6.40 -3.62 13.87
N ILE A 256 -6.86 -3.52 12.62
CA ILE A 256 -6.09 -2.92 11.52
C ILE A 256 -6.70 -1.55 11.21
N LEU A 257 -5.87 -0.53 11.06
CA LEU A 257 -6.27 0.83 10.77
C LEU A 257 -5.69 1.26 9.43
N THR A 258 -6.47 1.96 8.60
CA THR A 258 -6.01 2.56 7.36
C THR A 258 -6.63 3.94 7.16
N HIS A 259 -5.93 4.81 6.45
CA HIS A 259 -6.45 6.08 5.96
C HIS A 259 -6.72 5.92 4.46
N ALA A 260 -7.99 5.84 4.10
CA ALA A 260 -8.42 5.67 2.72
C ALA A 260 -8.69 7.04 2.09
N ASP A 261 -8.17 7.27 0.88
CA ASP A 261 -8.65 8.37 0.04
C ASP A 261 -10.07 8.07 -0.44
N GLN A 262 -10.73 9.09 -1.00
CA GLN A 262 -12.12 8.98 -1.44
C GLN A 262 -12.35 7.81 -2.42
N ASP A 263 -11.37 7.54 -3.27
CA ASP A 263 -11.45 6.50 -4.30
C ASP A 263 -11.20 5.09 -3.73
N ALA A 264 -10.36 4.93 -2.71
CA ALA A 264 -10.08 3.64 -2.08
C ALA A 264 -11.08 3.22 -1.00
N VAL A 265 -11.98 4.10 -0.51
CA VAL A 265 -12.99 3.72 0.50
C VAL A 265 -13.77 2.47 0.06
N THR A 266 -14.20 2.43 -1.21
CA THR A 266 -14.95 1.28 -1.74
C THR A 266 -14.11 0.00 -1.76
N PHE A 267 -12.83 0.09 -2.11
CA PHE A 267 -11.90 -1.03 -2.08
C PHE A 267 -11.75 -1.60 -0.66
N PHE A 268 -11.57 -0.73 0.34
CA PHE A 268 -11.41 -1.16 1.73
C PHE A 268 -12.71 -1.72 2.32
N LYS A 269 -13.88 -1.20 1.94
CA LYS A 269 -15.18 -1.81 2.31
C LYS A 269 -15.32 -3.24 1.78
N HIS A 270 -14.87 -3.50 0.55
CA HIS A 270 -14.82 -4.88 0.01
C HIS A 270 -13.79 -5.78 0.72
N CYS A 271 -12.88 -5.19 1.49
CA CYS A 271 -11.95 -5.91 2.36
C CYS A 271 -12.42 -5.92 3.83
N ASP A 272 -13.70 -5.70 4.10
CA ASP A 272 -14.34 -5.73 5.43
C ASP A 272 -13.91 -4.61 6.39
N PHE A 273 -13.35 -3.51 5.88
CA PHE A 273 -13.08 -2.33 6.70
C PHE A 273 -14.35 -1.48 6.88
N ASN A 274 -14.49 -0.91 8.07
CA ASN A 274 -15.60 -0.06 8.47
C ASN A 274 -15.17 1.41 8.59
N ASP A 275 -15.95 2.32 8.02
CA ASP A 275 -15.79 3.77 8.06
C ASP A 275 -16.65 4.46 9.14
N ASP A 276 -17.25 3.70 10.07
CA ASP A 276 -18.05 4.25 11.18
C ASP A 276 -17.23 5.22 12.03
N VAL A 277 -17.69 6.47 12.09
CA VAL A 277 -17.01 7.58 12.77
C VAL A 277 -16.89 7.35 14.27
N LEU A 278 -17.92 6.80 14.92
CA LEU A 278 -17.91 6.58 16.37
C LEU A 278 -16.93 5.47 16.74
N LEU A 279 -16.94 4.39 15.98
CA LEU A 279 -16.05 3.27 16.22
C LEU A 279 -14.59 3.63 15.89
N ASN A 280 -14.35 4.39 14.81
CA ASN A 280 -13.02 4.87 14.46
C ASN A 280 -12.50 5.98 15.40
N SER A 281 -13.39 6.69 16.10
CA SER A 281 -12.99 7.74 17.07
C SER A 281 -12.08 7.23 18.21
N LYS A 282 -12.05 5.91 18.45
CA LYS A 282 -11.12 5.33 19.43
C LYS A 282 -9.65 5.42 18.99
N PHE A 283 -9.41 5.60 17.69
CA PHE A 283 -8.08 5.72 17.09
C PHE A 283 -7.66 7.17 16.84
N ARG A 284 -8.31 8.14 17.52
CA ARG A 284 -8.07 9.58 17.36
C ARG A 284 -6.60 9.98 17.52
N GLU A 285 -5.81 9.22 18.28
CA GLU A 285 -4.35 9.45 18.40
C GLU A 285 -3.57 9.29 17.09
N PHE A 286 -4.19 8.76 16.04
CA PHE A 286 -3.61 8.61 14.70
C PHE A 286 -4.29 9.49 13.63
N GLU A 287 -5.34 10.25 13.96
CA GLU A 287 -6.07 11.09 12.98
C GLU A 287 -5.21 12.21 12.39
N GLU A 288 -4.14 12.63 13.05
CA GLU A 288 -3.30 13.75 12.62
C GLU A 288 -2.29 13.39 11.50
N GLU A 289 -2.21 12.12 11.08
CA GLU A 289 -1.18 11.69 10.12
C GLU A 289 -1.52 12.03 8.65
N TRP A 290 -2.80 12.17 8.30
CA TRP A 290 -3.23 12.37 6.91
C TRP A 290 -4.40 13.34 6.78
N THR A 291 -4.30 14.27 5.83
CA THR A 291 -5.41 15.21 5.51
C THR A 291 -6.29 14.66 4.41
N TYR A 292 -7.59 15.01 4.42
CA TYR A 292 -8.57 14.60 3.40
C TYR A 292 -8.73 13.09 3.19
N THR A 293 -8.50 12.29 4.24
CA THR A 293 -8.70 10.84 4.22
C THR A 293 -9.85 10.42 5.13
N THR A 294 -10.44 9.27 4.84
CA THR A 294 -11.40 8.59 5.70
C THR A 294 -10.66 7.52 6.49
N THR A 295 -10.65 7.65 7.82
CA THR A 295 -10.16 6.61 8.71
C THR A 295 -11.08 5.40 8.63
N MET A 296 -10.51 4.23 8.34
CA MET A 296 -11.24 2.97 8.28
C MET A 296 -10.53 1.92 9.12
N SER A 297 -11.30 1.04 9.76
CA SER A 297 -10.73 -0.03 10.59
C SER A 297 -11.34 -1.39 10.31
N PHE A 298 -10.51 -2.42 10.48
CA PHE A 298 -10.90 -3.82 10.47
C PHE A 298 -10.66 -4.42 11.85
N PHE A 299 -11.64 -5.19 12.34
CA PHE A 299 -11.53 -5.92 13.60
C PHE A 299 -11.47 -7.41 13.30
N PRO A 300 -10.44 -8.12 13.78
CA PRO A 300 -10.35 -9.55 13.58
C PRO A 300 -11.47 -10.26 14.35
N PRO A 301 -11.99 -11.38 13.82
CA PRO A 301 -12.92 -12.22 14.58
C PRO A 301 -12.25 -12.76 15.84
N PHE A 302 -13.02 -12.93 16.93
CA PHE A 302 -12.49 -13.44 18.21
C PHE A 302 -11.82 -14.81 18.10
N ASN A 303 -12.19 -15.62 17.09
CA ASN A 303 -11.80 -17.01 17.00
C ASN A 303 -10.66 -17.31 16.02
N MET A 304 -9.81 -16.36 15.61
CA MET A 304 -8.67 -16.56 14.67
C MET A 304 -7.97 -17.94 14.81
N GLY A 305 -8.51 -19.01 14.20
CA GLY A 305 -8.01 -20.40 14.30
C GLY A 305 -8.78 -21.44 15.15
N LYS A 306 -9.92 -21.15 15.80
CA LYS A 306 -10.73 -22.15 16.55
C LYS A 306 -12.12 -22.33 15.93
N LYS A 307 -12.33 -23.47 15.26
CA LYS A 307 -13.63 -23.88 14.71
C LYS A 307 -14.57 -24.29 15.85
N HIS A 308 -15.34 -23.35 16.37
CA HIS A 308 -16.58 -23.66 17.05
C HIS A 308 -17.74 -23.41 16.09
N PHE A 309 -18.54 -24.46 15.87
CA PHE A 309 -19.79 -24.35 15.13
C PHE A 309 -20.88 -23.97 16.13
N MET A 310 -21.32 -22.72 16.08
CA MET A 310 -22.56 -22.26 16.71
C MET A 310 -23.54 -21.90 15.58
N ASP A 311 -24.84 -22.05 15.83
CA ASP A 311 -25.86 -21.62 14.86
C ASP A 311 -25.81 -20.11 14.72
N ILE A 312 -25.65 -19.62 13.49
CA ILE A 312 -25.54 -18.20 13.16
C ILE A 312 -26.79 -17.46 13.63
N LYS A 313 -27.97 -18.09 13.54
CA LYS A 313 -29.24 -17.45 13.94
C LYS A 313 -29.31 -17.18 15.44
N ASP A 314 -28.80 -18.10 16.25
CA ASP A 314 -28.77 -17.92 17.71
C ASP A 314 -27.82 -16.78 18.10
N ILE A 315 -26.67 -16.68 17.41
CA ILE A 315 -25.71 -15.58 17.60
C ILE A 315 -26.33 -14.24 17.19
N GLU A 316 -27.08 -14.19 16.08
CA GLU A 316 -27.75 -12.96 15.63
C GLU A 316 -28.76 -12.45 16.67
N VAL A 317 -29.57 -13.35 17.24
CA VAL A 317 -30.51 -13.01 18.32
C VAL A 317 -29.78 -12.52 19.56
N GLU A 318 -28.71 -13.21 19.96
CA GLU A 318 -27.90 -12.80 21.11
C GLU A 318 -27.23 -11.43 20.88
N MET A 319 -26.73 -11.17 19.68
CA MET A 319 -26.17 -9.87 19.30
C MET A 319 -27.21 -8.75 19.41
N GLU A 320 -28.43 -8.95 18.90
CA GLU A 320 -29.49 -7.94 19.02
C GLU A 320 -29.90 -7.68 20.48
N PHE A 321 -29.94 -8.73 21.31
CA PHE A 321 -30.15 -8.59 22.74
C PHE A 321 -29.07 -7.72 23.40
N TRP A 322 -27.78 -7.99 23.10
CA TRP A 322 -26.67 -7.21 23.64
C TRP A 322 -26.62 -5.77 23.12
N LYS A 323 -27.00 -5.52 21.85
CA LYS A 323 -27.14 -4.16 21.32
C LYS A 323 -28.17 -3.36 22.11
N THR A 324 -29.36 -3.93 22.31
CA THR A 324 -30.46 -3.29 23.05
C THR A 324 -30.05 -3.00 24.50
N LYS A 325 -29.44 -3.98 25.16
CA LYS A 325 -28.97 -3.84 26.55
C LYS A 325 -27.87 -2.80 26.69
N SER A 326 -26.92 -2.76 25.75
CA SER A 326 -25.82 -1.78 25.74
C SER A 326 -26.34 -0.36 25.49
N LEU A 327 -27.31 -0.19 24.58
CA LEU A 327 -27.95 1.10 24.34
C LEU A 327 -28.64 1.62 25.61
N ALA A 328 -29.41 0.78 26.30
CA ALA A 328 -30.08 1.15 27.55
C ALA A 328 -29.07 1.56 28.65
N ALA A 329 -27.96 0.84 28.76
CA ALA A 329 -26.88 1.17 29.70
C ALA A 329 -26.23 2.53 29.37
N TYR A 330 -25.90 2.76 28.10
CA TYR A 330 -25.33 4.04 27.63
C TYR A 330 -26.26 5.23 27.89
N GLN A 331 -27.56 5.08 27.59
CA GLN A 331 -28.57 6.10 27.86
C GLN A 331 -28.64 6.44 29.36
N THR A 332 -28.65 5.41 30.22
CA THR A 332 -28.66 5.58 31.68
C THR A 332 -27.42 6.32 32.17
N GLN A 333 -26.24 5.92 31.69
CA GLN A 333 -24.97 6.57 32.05
C GLN A 333 -24.97 8.04 31.63
N THR A 334 -25.42 8.35 30.42
CA THR A 334 -25.49 9.72 29.89
C THR A 334 -26.43 10.60 30.73
N ILE A 335 -27.61 10.08 31.11
CA ILE A 335 -28.56 10.78 31.98
C ILE A 335 -27.93 11.09 33.34
N LEU A 336 -27.25 10.12 33.95
CA LEU A 336 -26.59 10.29 35.25
C LEU A 336 -25.48 11.35 35.19
N MET A 337 -24.63 11.31 34.14
CA MET A 337 -23.58 12.30 33.95
C MET A 337 -24.15 13.71 33.79
N ASN A 338 -25.22 13.87 33.01
CA ASN A 338 -25.88 15.17 32.83
C ASN A 338 -26.51 15.68 34.14
N LYS A 339 -27.19 14.81 34.90
CA LYS A 339 -27.73 15.16 36.23
C LYS A 339 -26.62 15.61 37.18
N MET A 340 -25.52 14.87 37.24
CA MET A 340 -24.37 15.23 38.08
C MET A 340 -23.77 16.58 37.68
N PHE A 341 -23.63 16.85 36.37
CA PHE A 341 -23.13 18.12 35.88
C PHE A 341 -24.04 19.31 36.21
N LEU A 342 -25.35 19.13 36.08
CA LEU A 342 -26.34 20.14 36.48
C LEU A 342 -26.32 20.39 37.99
N GLU A 343 -26.20 19.33 38.79
CA GLU A 343 -26.09 19.42 40.24
C GLU A 343 -24.85 20.24 40.65
N ILE A 344 -23.68 19.91 40.08
CA ILE A 344 -22.43 20.65 40.32
C ILE A 344 -22.58 22.14 39.94
N LYS A 345 -23.25 22.44 38.82
CA LYS A 345 -23.53 23.83 38.42
C LYS A 345 -24.42 24.55 39.43
N THR A 346 -25.46 23.89 39.92
CA THR A 346 -26.38 24.46 40.91
C THR A 346 -25.65 24.73 42.23
N LEU A 347 -24.89 23.75 42.73
CA LEU A 347 -24.09 23.89 43.95
C LEU A 347 -23.05 25.01 43.85
N ARG A 348 -22.37 25.15 42.71
CA ARG A 348 -21.42 26.27 42.50
C ARG A 348 -22.10 27.64 42.51
N LYS A 349 -23.29 27.77 41.92
CA LYS A 349 -24.06 29.02 41.96
C LYS A 349 -24.48 29.38 43.38
N GLN A 350 -24.92 28.39 44.15
CA GLN A 350 -25.30 28.58 45.56
C GLN A 350 -24.10 29.01 46.41
N SER A 351 -22.92 28.44 46.17
CA SER A 351 -21.68 28.81 46.85
C SER A 351 -21.11 30.18 46.48
N HIS A 352 -21.51 30.79 45.35
CA HIS A 352 -21.11 32.16 44.97
C HIS A 352 -22.10 33.23 45.46
N ASN A 353 -23.29 32.82 45.90
CA ASN A 353 -24.34 33.71 46.44
C ASN A 353 -24.35 33.72 47.98
N GLN A 354 -23.38 33.06 48.62
CA GLN A 354 -23.00 33.19 50.02
C GLN A 354 -21.68 33.94 50.09
#